data_AF-A0A1I6A5Z2-F1
#
_entry.id   AF-A0A1I6A5Z2-F1
#
_cell.length_a   1.000
_cell.length_b   1.000
_cell.length_c   1.000
_cell.angle_alpha   90.00
_cell.angle_beta   90.00
_cell.angle_gamma   90.00
#
_symmetry.space_group_name_H-M   'P 1'
#
loop_
_entity.id
_entity.type
_entity.pdbx_description
1 polymer ?
#
loop_
_entity_poly.entity_id
_entity_poly.type
_entity_poly.pdbx_seq_one_letter_code
_entity_poly.pdbx_strand_id
1 'polypeptide(L)'
;MTAPTGRLALCTILSVASILSACASWSPWQGGREAAAQRVAGLVDRAEPHWTIRACGQEHDRLLEPSAELKRLFDEVGQPGQMSIFAELAVTEKDGRWMVDRTHRVESTGRGCMDTSAAHSRWVGFSLADGWRVDVGAGGMLLTSGDAEDGRQLSMISEQLPDGALGFRGVHDQGLELWLYPTGCIERTTGDYYHLSAVLIRDGQRLNGCGYQGGAPLAD
;
A
#
# COMPACT_ATOMS: atom_id res chain seq x y z
N MET A 1 63.62 58.56 40.47
CA MET A 1 63.00 59.56 39.58
C MET A 1 61.81 58.91 38.89
N THR A 2 60.62 59.45 39.17
CA THR A 2 59.40 59.53 38.34
C THR A 2 59.05 58.44 37.32
N ALA A 3 57.86 57.86 37.53
CA ALA A 3 57.07 56.97 36.66
C ALA A 3 56.43 57.73 35.44
N PRO A 4 55.36 57.22 34.79
CA PRO A 4 55.21 56.05 33.89
C PRO A 4 54.51 56.46 32.56
N THR A 5 54.21 55.51 31.65
CA THR A 5 53.07 55.45 30.68
C THR A 5 53.49 54.55 29.49
N GLY A 6 52.69 53.69 28.87
CA GLY A 6 51.28 53.32 28.95
C GLY A 6 50.91 52.55 27.67
N ARG A 7 49.73 51.89 27.69
CA ARG A 7 48.99 51.20 26.60
C ARG A 7 49.21 49.67 26.53
N LEU A 8 48.31 48.85 27.06
CA LEU A 8 46.93 48.46 26.65
C LEU A 8 46.84 47.57 25.40
N ALA A 9 46.23 46.40 25.67
CA ALA A 9 45.37 45.57 24.81
C ALA A 9 46.03 44.69 23.74
N LEU A 10 45.93 43.37 23.91
CA LEU A 10 45.07 42.53 23.06
C LEU A 10 45.02 41.06 23.55
N CYS A 11 43.80 40.48 23.49
CA CYS A 11 43.53 39.06 23.36
C CYS A 11 43.72 38.13 24.59
N THR A 12 43.01 38.43 25.68
CA THR A 12 42.52 37.41 26.63
C THR A 12 41.00 37.27 26.46
N ILE A 13 40.56 36.64 25.37
CA ILE A 13 39.18 36.19 25.19
C ILE A 13 39.23 34.80 24.56
N LEU A 14 39.55 33.78 25.36
CA LEU A 14 39.49 32.39 24.88
C LEU A 14 39.32 31.39 26.03
N SER A 15 38.37 31.60 26.96
CA SER A 15 38.17 30.61 28.04
C SER A 15 36.78 30.54 28.70
N VAL A 16 35.70 31.13 28.16
CA VAL A 16 34.38 31.12 28.86
C VAL A 16 33.20 30.81 27.93
N ALA A 17 33.25 29.67 27.22
CA ALA A 17 32.11 29.23 26.40
C ALA A 17 31.94 27.70 26.34
N SER A 18 32.16 26.98 27.44
CA SER A 18 32.08 25.50 27.44
C SER A 18 31.33 24.90 28.64
N ILE A 19 30.34 25.61 29.20
CA ILE A 19 29.53 25.07 30.30
C ILE A 19 28.05 25.40 30.13
N LEU A 20 27.45 25.12 28.97
CA LEU A 20 25.99 25.10 28.79
C LEU A 20 25.60 24.08 27.71
N SER A 21 25.74 22.78 28.00
CA SER A 21 25.14 21.70 27.19
C SER A 21 25.01 20.43 28.02
N ALA A 22 24.17 20.45 29.05
CA ALA A 22 23.82 19.25 29.81
C ALA A 22 22.48 19.41 30.56
N CYS A 23 21.38 19.67 29.86
CA CYS A 23 20.01 19.61 30.41
C CYS A 23 18.97 19.48 29.27
N ALA A 24 18.94 18.37 28.53
CA ALA A 24 17.82 18.10 27.61
C ALA A 24 17.62 16.62 27.26
N SER A 25 18.11 15.65 28.04
CA SER A 25 18.06 14.23 27.65
C SER A 25 17.22 13.33 28.54
N TRP A 26 16.24 13.86 29.27
CA TRP A 26 15.21 13.06 29.94
C TRP A 26 13.81 13.56 29.54
N SER A 27 13.29 13.00 28.46
CA SER A 27 11.85 12.96 28.22
C SER A 27 11.39 11.51 28.44
N PRO A 28 10.55 11.22 29.45
CA PRO A 28 9.99 9.89 29.68
C PRO A 28 8.77 9.59 28.79
N TRP A 29 8.51 10.39 27.75
CA TRP A 29 7.54 10.05 26.72
C TRP A 29 8.14 9.09 25.70
N GLN A 30 8.28 7.83 26.10
CA GLN A 30 8.15 6.75 25.13
C GLN A 30 6.66 6.65 24.79
N GLY A 31 6.21 7.45 23.82
CA GLY A 31 5.01 7.10 23.07
C GLY A 31 5.23 5.68 22.58
N GLY A 32 4.39 4.74 23.03
CA GLY A 32 4.46 3.34 22.63
C GLY A 32 4.60 3.31 21.12
N ARG A 33 5.69 2.72 20.63
CA ARG A 33 5.97 2.62 19.20
C ARG A 33 4.92 1.67 18.63
N GLU A 34 3.77 2.23 18.24
CA GLU A 34 2.69 1.49 17.61
C GLU A 34 3.29 0.74 16.43
N ALA A 35 3.17 -0.59 16.43
CA ALA A 35 3.78 -1.41 15.41
C ALA A 35 3.17 -1.00 14.06
N ALA A 36 4.01 -0.59 13.12
CA ALA A 36 3.54 -0.19 11.79
C ALA A 36 2.85 -1.38 11.13
N ALA A 37 1.67 -1.16 10.55
CA ALA A 37 0.94 -2.17 9.81
C ALA A 37 1.83 -2.73 8.67
N GLN A 38 1.96 -4.04 8.63
CA GLN A 38 2.71 -4.76 7.58
C GLN A 38 1.74 -5.37 6.58
N ARG A 39 2.16 -5.43 5.30
CA ARG A 39 1.36 -6.06 4.25
C ARG A 39 1.71 -7.53 4.15
N VAL A 40 0.71 -8.40 4.16
CA VAL A 40 0.88 -9.85 4.02
C VAL A 40 -0.07 -10.40 2.97
N ALA A 41 0.45 -11.25 2.09
CA ALA A 41 -0.32 -12.05 1.15
C ALA A 41 -0.23 -13.51 1.59
N GLY A 42 -1.33 -14.26 1.56
CA GLY A 42 -1.33 -15.64 2.03
C GLY A 42 -2.67 -16.34 1.93
N LEU A 43 -2.69 -17.61 2.32
CA LEU A 43 -3.91 -18.39 2.48
C LEU A 43 -4.43 -18.21 3.90
N VAL A 44 -5.65 -17.72 4.02
CA VAL A 44 -6.39 -17.56 5.28
C VAL A 44 -7.25 -18.79 5.48
N ASP A 45 -7.04 -19.50 6.58
CA ASP A 45 -7.83 -20.67 6.97
C ASP A 45 -8.81 -20.29 8.09
N ARG A 46 -10.09 -20.63 7.89
CA ARG A 46 -11.15 -20.49 8.88
C ARG A 46 -11.36 -21.83 9.59
N ALA A 47 -10.53 -22.15 10.58
CA ALA A 47 -10.67 -23.34 11.40
C ALA A 47 -11.12 -22.97 12.82
N GLU A 48 -12.39 -23.15 13.17
CA GLU A 48 -12.83 -22.84 14.54
C GLU A 48 -12.00 -23.61 15.60
N PRO A 49 -11.58 -22.96 16.70
CA PRO A 49 -11.93 -21.60 17.14
C PRO A 49 -10.98 -20.48 16.68
N HIS A 50 -10.03 -20.73 15.79
CA HIS A 50 -8.94 -19.80 15.47
C HIS A 50 -8.77 -19.58 13.97
N TRP A 51 -8.63 -18.32 13.56
CA TRP A 51 -8.24 -18.02 12.18
C TRP A 51 -6.72 -18.06 12.07
N THR A 52 -6.23 -18.59 10.96
CA THR A 52 -4.80 -18.57 10.65
C THR A 52 -4.55 -18.01 9.27
N ILE A 53 -3.32 -17.55 9.06
CA ILE A 53 -2.82 -17.23 7.73
C ILE A 53 -1.46 -17.88 7.50
N ARG A 54 -1.29 -18.56 6.37
CA ARG A 54 0.02 -18.94 5.85
C ARG A 54 0.45 -17.93 4.81
N ALA A 55 1.42 -17.09 5.18
CA ALA A 55 1.97 -16.12 4.26
C ALA A 55 2.64 -16.82 3.07
N CYS A 56 2.56 -16.23 1.88
CA CYS A 56 3.15 -16.79 0.68
C CYS A 56 4.66 -17.04 0.87
N GLY A 57 5.11 -18.25 0.50
CA GLY A 57 6.50 -18.67 0.67
C GLY A 57 6.92 -19.01 2.10
N GLN A 58 5.99 -19.02 3.06
CA GLN A 58 6.24 -19.44 4.44
C GLN A 58 5.65 -20.84 4.70
N GLU A 59 6.32 -21.61 5.55
CA GLU A 59 5.87 -22.96 5.95
C GLU A 59 4.91 -22.94 7.14
N HIS A 60 4.97 -21.90 7.96
CA HIS A 60 4.27 -21.84 9.25
C HIS A 60 3.11 -20.87 9.22
N ASP A 61 2.02 -21.29 9.85
CA ASP A 61 0.82 -20.48 10.00
C ASP A 61 0.98 -19.47 11.14
N ARG A 62 0.36 -18.30 10.98
CA ARG A 62 0.25 -17.27 12.01
C ARG A 62 -1.19 -17.17 12.49
N LEU A 63 -1.39 -17.00 13.80
CA LEU A 63 -2.70 -16.68 14.34
C LEU A 63 -3.16 -15.32 13.82
N LEU A 64 -4.38 -15.31 13.27
CA LEU A 64 -5.01 -14.14 12.70
C LEU A 64 -6.22 -13.77 13.55
N GLU A 65 -6.35 -12.49 13.87
CA GLU A 65 -7.60 -11.92 14.38
C GLU A 65 -8.28 -11.15 13.22
N PRO A 66 -9.28 -11.76 12.57
CA PRO A 66 -9.91 -11.19 11.38
C PRO A 66 -10.79 -9.98 11.73
N SER A 67 -10.78 -8.98 10.84
CA SER A 67 -11.72 -7.86 10.91
C SER A 67 -13.15 -8.30 10.59
N ALA A 68 -14.14 -7.49 10.93
CA ALA A 68 -15.54 -7.74 10.54
C ALA A 68 -15.70 -7.78 9.01
N GLU A 69 -14.92 -6.95 8.29
CA GLU A 69 -14.88 -6.95 6.82
C GLU A 69 -14.35 -8.28 6.29
N LEU A 70 -13.22 -8.77 6.80
CA LEU A 70 -12.63 -10.03 6.34
C LEU A 70 -13.57 -11.22 6.60
N LYS A 71 -14.22 -11.28 7.77
CA LYS A 71 -15.21 -12.33 8.07
C LYS A 71 -16.34 -12.34 7.03
N ARG A 72 -16.91 -11.18 6.76
CA ARG A 72 -17.98 -11.00 5.77
C ARG A 72 -17.51 -11.37 4.36
N LEU A 73 -16.35 -10.90 3.93
CA LEU A 73 -15.80 -11.21 2.62
C LEU A 73 -15.47 -12.70 2.44
N PHE A 74 -15.04 -13.38 3.50
CA PHE A 74 -14.84 -14.83 3.46
C PHE A 74 -16.14 -15.56 3.14
N ASP A 75 -17.26 -15.11 3.72
CA ASP A 75 -18.59 -15.69 3.47
C ASP A 75 -19.16 -15.31 2.09
N GLU A 76 -18.90 -14.09 1.61
CA GLU A 76 -19.42 -13.59 0.33
C GLU A 76 -18.63 -14.09 -0.89
N VAL A 77 -17.30 -14.12 -0.78
CA VAL A 77 -16.39 -14.50 -1.87
C VAL A 77 -16.14 -16.01 -1.87
N GLY A 78 -16.13 -16.63 -0.69
CA GLY A 78 -15.86 -18.05 -0.55
C GLY A 78 -16.93 -18.94 -1.19
N GLN A 79 -16.51 -20.05 -1.79
CA GLN A 79 -17.42 -21.09 -2.24
C GLN A 79 -18.07 -21.82 -1.05
N PRO A 80 -19.26 -22.43 -1.23
CA PRO A 80 -19.87 -23.25 -0.19
C PRO A 80 -18.92 -24.33 0.34
N GLY A 81 -18.66 -24.32 1.64
CA GLY A 81 -17.74 -25.26 2.31
C GLY A 81 -16.26 -24.93 2.14
N GLN A 82 -15.90 -23.81 1.51
CA GLN A 82 -14.52 -23.35 1.42
C GLN A 82 -14.01 -22.97 2.82
N MET A 83 -12.89 -23.60 3.21
CA MET A 83 -12.25 -23.39 4.52
C MET A 83 -10.97 -22.57 4.41
N SER A 84 -10.46 -22.34 3.19
CA SER A 84 -9.23 -21.62 2.89
C SER A 84 -9.45 -20.66 1.73
N ILE A 85 -9.03 -19.41 1.87
CA ILE A 85 -9.11 -18.40 0.80
C ILE A 85 -7.83 -17.60 0.70
N PHE A 86 -7.44 -17.19 -0.50
CA PHE A 86 -6.32 -16.27 -0.61
C PHE A 86 -6.74 -14.86 -0.17
N ALA A 87 -5.87 -14.19 0.57
CA ALA A 87 -6.08 -12.78 0.92
C ALA A 87 -4.77 -12.00 0.93
N GLU A 88 -4.88 -10.71 0.61
CA GLU A 88 -3.85 -9.70 0.91
C GLU A 88 -4.38 -8.74 1.97
N LEU A 89 -3.66 -8.64 3.08
CA LEU A 89 -4.08 -7.95 4.29
C LEU A 89 -3.02 -6.94 4.73
N ALA A 90 -3.45 -5.84 5.32
CA ALA A 90 -2.60 -5.05 6.21
C ALA A 90 -2.85 -5.53 7.65
N VAL A 91 -1.79 -5.89 8.36
CA VAL A 91 -1.87 -6.45 9.70
C VAL A 91 -0.93 -5.76 10.67
N THR A 92 -1.36 -5.63 11.92
CA THR A 92 -0.53 -5.17 13.04
C THR A 92 -0.34 -6.32 14.02
N GLU A 93 0.88 -6.49 14.53
CA GLU A 93 1.17 -7.54 15.51
C GLU A 93 0.80 -7.10 16.93
N LYS A 94 0.00 -7.93 17.61
CA LYS A 94 -0.43 -7.72 18.99
C LYS A 94 -0.55 -9.05 19.72
N ASP A 95 0.16 -9.19 20.83
CA ASP A 95 0.14 -10.40 21.70
C ASP A 95 0.37 -11.71 20.92
N GLY A 96 1.29 -11.70 19.96
CA GLY A 96 1.63 -12.85 19.11
C GLY A 96 0.61 -13.18 18.01
N ARG A 97 -0.45 -12.37 17.88
CA ARG A 97 -1.47 -12.47 16.82
C ARG A 97 -1.32 -11.34 15.81
N TRP A 98 -1.73 -11.60 14.59
CA TRP A 98 -1.88 -10.57 13.55
C TRP A 98 -3.31 -10.05 13.53
N MET A 99 -3.47 -8.78 13.90
CA MET A 99 -4.74 -8.06 13.85
C MET A 99 -4.93 -7.52 12.43
N VAL A 100 -6.06 -7.83 11.78
CA VAL A 100 -6.33 -7.33 10.42
C VAL A 100 -6.83 -5.89 10.48
N ASP A 101 -6.04 -4.96 9.96
CA ASP A 101 -6.36 -3.53 9.89
C ASP A 101 -7.10 -3.17 8.58
N ARG A 102 -6.75 -3.86 7.48
CA ARG A 102 -7.37 -3.65 6.16
C ARG A 102 -7.34 -4.92 5.33
N THR A 103 -8.42 -5.19 4.61
CA THR A 103 -8.48 -6.21 3.58
C THR A 103 -8.24 -5.58 2.21
N HIS A 104 -7.13 -5.89 1.53
CA HIS A 104 -6.87 -5.35 0.20
C HIS A 104 -7.50 -6.19 -0.90
N ARG A 105 -7.48 -7.51 -0.73
CA ARG A 105 -7.90 -8.47 -1.76
C ARG A 105 -8.29 -9.79 -1.11
N VAL A 106 -9.34 -10.43 -1.63
CA VAL A 106 -9.75 -11.79 -1.26
C VAL A 106 -10.11 -12.53 -2.55
N GLU A 107 -9.47 -13.67 -2.80
CA GLU A 107 -9.69 -14.45 -4.02
C GLU A 107 -10.07 -15.89 -3.67
N SER A 108 -11.24 -16.34 -4.16
CA SER A 108 -11.70 -17.71 -3.98
C SER A 108 -11.06 -18.66 -4.99
N THR A 109 -11.00 -18.22 -6.25
CA THR A 109 -10.45 -18.97 -7.37
C THR A 109 -9.53 -18.05 -8.18
N GLY A 110 -8.41 -17.66 -7.58
CA GLY A 110 -7.42 -16.76 -8.18
C GLY A 110 -6.04 -17.39 -8.32
N ARG A 111 -5.07 -16.60 -8.77
CA ARG A 111 -3.67 -17.02 -8.81
C ARG A 111 -3.03 -17.03 -7.42
N GLY A 112 -3.64 -16.33 -6.45
CA GLY A 112 -3.18 -16.30 -5.07
C GLY A 112 -1.69 -16.00 -4.95
N CYS A 113 -0.95 -16.84 -4.22
CA CYS A 113 0.49 -16.66 -4.01
C CYS A 113 1.37 -16.71 -5.28
N MET A 114 0.84 -17.16 -6.42
CA MET A 114 1.56 -17.11 -7.69
C MET A 114 1.42 -15.75 -8.39
N ASP A 115 0.56 -14.85 -7.90
CA ASP A 115 0.40 -13.53 -8.46
C ASP A 115 1.54 -12.59 -8.05
N THR A 116 2.47 -12.33 -8.97
CA THR A 116 3.59 -11.41 -8.75
C THR A 116 3.28 -9.97 -9.18
N SER A 117 2.09 -9.70 -9.74
CA SER A 117 1.78 -8.40 -10.33
C SER A 117 1.84 -7.27 -9.31
N ALA A 118 1.39 -7.52 -8.08
CA ALA A 118 1.45 -6.56 -6.98
C ALA A 118 2.89 -6.21 -6.55
N ALA A 119 3.89 -7.04 -6.86
CA ALA A 119 5.28 -6.79 -6.49
C ALA A 119 5.93 -5.67 -7.31
N HIS A 120 5.43 -5.41 -8.52
CA HIS A 120 6.02 -4.47 -9.46
C HIS A 120 5.16 -3.21 -9.69
N SER A 121 3.93 -3.21 -9.17
CA SER A 121 2.98 -2.11 -9.33
C SER A 121 2.62 -1.49 -7.97
N ARG A 122 2.51 -0.17 -7.93
CA ARG A 122 1.93 0.56 -6.79
C ARG A 122 0.42 0.43 -6.80
N TRP A 123 -0.19 0.58 -7.98
CA TRP A 123 -1.63 0.47 -8.16
C TRP A 123 -1.93 -0.36 -9.39
N VAL A 124 -3.06 -1.05 -9.34
CA VAL A 124 -3.56 -1.86 -10.43
C VAL A 124 -5.04 -1.54 -10.60
N GLY A 125 -5.48 -1.30 -11.82
CA GLY A 125 -6.88 -1.32 -12.22
C GLY A 125 -7.08 -2.33 -13.33
N PHE A 126 -8.20 -3.05 -13.35
CA PHE A 126 -8.46 -4.05 -14.37
C PHE A 126 -9.94 -4.41 -14.49
N SER A 127 -10.32 -5.00 -15.63
CA SER A 127 -11.59 -5.70 -15.83
C SER A 127 -11.32 -6.99 -16.58
N LEU A 128 -11.78 -8.13 -16.03
CA LEU A 128 -11.71 -9.40 -16.74
C LEU A 128 -12.75 -9.46 -17.86
N ALA A 129 -13.96 -8.97 -17.58
CA ALA A 129 -15.06 -8.95 -18.55
C ALA A 129 -14.75 -8.09 -19.78
N ASP A 130 -14.11 -6.93 -19.57
CA ASP A 130 -13.77 -5.99 -20.65
C ASP A 130 -12.32 -6.15 -21.15
N GLY A 131 -11.55 -7.08 -20.58
CA GLY A 131 -10.23 -7.49 -21.09
C GLY A 131 -9.15 -6.41 -21.04
N TRP A 132 -9.13 -5.58 -19.99
CA TRP A 132 -8.11 -4.55 -19.82
C TRP A 132 -7.48 -4.59 -18.42
N ARG A 133 -6.22 -4.14 -18.35
CA ARG A 133 -5.47 -3.96 -17.12
C ARG A 133 -4.52 -2.78 -17.27
N VAL A 134 -4.40 -1.97 -16.21
CA VAL A 134 -3.42 -0.91 -16.10
C VAL A 134 -2.62 -1.12 -14.82
N ASP A 135 -1.32 -1.28 -14.99
CA ASP A 135 -0.32 -1.31 -13.92
C ASP A 135 0.32 0.07 -13.78
N VAL A 136 0.29 0.62 -12.56
CA VAL A 136 0.84 1.92 -12.23
C VAL A 136 2.04 1.71 -11.32
N GLY A 137 3.22 2.19 -11.71
CA GLY A 137 4.44 2.08 -10.92
C GLY A 137 5.48 3.13 -11.28
N ALA A 138 6.73 2.89 -10.91
CA ALA A 138 7.84 3.80 -11.18
C ALA A 138 8.06 4.07 -12.69
N GLY A 139 7.68 3.13 -13.55
CA GLY A 139 7.74 3.28 -15.00
C GLY A 139 6.57 4.07 -15.62
N GLY A 140 5.63 4.59 -14.83
CA GLY A 140 4.39 5.18 -15.31
C GLY A 140 3.23 4.18 -15.37
N MET A 141 2.32 4.36 -16.33
CA MET A 141 1.20 3.45 -16.59
C MET A 141 1.57 2.46 -17.68
N LEU A 142 1.40 1.17 -17.44
CA LEU A 142 1.48 0.10 -18.43
C LEU A 142 0.08 -0.45 -18.69
N LEU A 143 -0.37 -0.35 -19.93
CA LEU A 143 -1.63 -0.91 -20.39
C LEU A 143 -1.42 -2.32 -20.93
N THR A 144 -2.25 -3.25 -20.48
CA THR A 144 -2.38 -4.60 -21.04
C THR A 144 -3.81 -4.77 -21.54
N SER A 145 -3.97 -5.14 -22.80
CA SER A 145 -5.26 -5.28 -23.48
C SER A 145 -5.20 -6.33 -24.58
N GLY A 146 -6.35 -6.69 -25.16
CA GLY A 146 -6.43 -7.64 -26.27
C GLY A 146 -6.25 -7.04 -27.67
N ASP A 147 -5.81 -5.77 -27.77
CA ASP A 147 -5.79 -4.99 -29.00
C ASP A 147 -4.37 -4.49 -29.35
N ALA A 148 -4.27 -3.64 -30.38
CA ALA A 148 -2.99 -3.15 -30.90
C ALA A 148 -2.20 -2.27 -29.92
N GLU A 149 -2.85 -1.81 -28.86
CA GLU A 149 -2.28 -0.94 -27.84
C GLU A 149 -1.79 -1.75 -26.61
N ASP A 150 -1.79 -3.08 -26.70
CA ASP A 150 -1.23 -3.95 -25.66
C ASP A 150 0.26 -3.64 -25.42
N GLY A 151 0.68 -3.69 -24.15
CA GLY A 151 2.04 -3.39 -23.72
C GLY A 151 2.40 -1.90 -23.78
N ARG A 152 1.43 -1.03 -24.02
CA ARG A 152 1.66 0.42 -24.12
C ARG A 152 2.04 1.02 -22.77
N GLN A 153 3.25 1.59 -22.70
CA GLN A 153 3.75 2.28 -21.51
C GLN A 153 3.71 3.82 -21.69
N LEU A 154 3.19 4.52 -20.69
CA LEU A 154 2.94 5.96 -20.71
C LEU A 154 3.57 6.62 -19.49
N SER A 155 4.30 7.72 -19.72
CA SER A 155 4.55 8.70 -18.67
C SER A 155 3.23 9.27 -18.18
N MET A 156 3.11 9.49 -16.88
CA MET A 156 1.85 9.85 -16.24
C MET A 156 1.98 11.05 -15.31
N ILE A 157 0.86 11.74 -15.12
CA ILE A 157 0.61 12.62 -13.98
C ILE A 157 -0.33 11.88 -13.04
N SER A 158 -0.07 11.95 -11.74
CA SER A 158 -0.93 11.41 -10.69
C SER A 158 -1.57 12.54 -9.88
N GLU A 159 -2.84 12.38 -9.53
CA GLU A 159 -3.58 13.27 -8.64
C GLU A 159 -4.29 12.43 -7.56
N GLN A 160 -4.34 12.96 -6.35
CA GLN A 160 -5.17 12.42 -5.28
C GLN A 160 -6.22 13.46 -4.88
N LEU A 161 -7.49 13.06 -4.93
CA LEU A 161 -8.62 13.89 -4.53
C LEU A 161 -8.83 13.83 -3.00
N PRO A 162 -9.51 14.83 -2.40
CA PRO A 162 -9.76 14.87 -0.95
C PRO A 162 -10.57 13.68 -0.40
N ASP A 163 -11.36 13.02 -1.24
CA ASP A 163 -12.13 11.82 -0.89
C ASP A 163 -11.28 10.53 -0.95
N GLY A 164 -9.99 10.64 -1.30
CA GLY A 164 -9.06 9.54 -1.42
C GLY A 164 -9.05 8.87 -2.80
N ALA A 165 -9.86 9.33 -3.75
CA ALA A 165 -9.77 8.86 -5.12
C ALA A 165 -8.42 9.23 -5.75
N LEU A 166 -7.92 8.37 -6.63
CA LEU A 166 -6.65 8.55 -7.33
C LEU A 166 -6.91 8.62 -8.82
N GLY A 167 -6.33 9.61 -9.48
CA GLY A 167 -6.36 9.77 -10.92
C GLY A 167 -4.95 9.64 -11.51
N PHE A 168 -4.81 8.91 -12.60
CA PHE A 168 -3.58 8.78 -13.38
C PHE A 168 -3.88 9.09 -14.85
N ARG A 169 -3.11 9.99 -15.46
CA ARG A 169 -3.34 10.43 -16.84
C ARG A 169 -2.04 10.46 -17.63
N GLY A 170 -2.08 10.01 -18.89
CA GLY A 170 -0.95 10.11 -19.80
C GLY A 170 -0.54 11.57 -20.09
N VAL A 171 0.76 11.87 -20.07
CA VAL A 171 1.26 13.26 -20.27
C VAL A 171 1.19 13.69 -21.73
N HIS A 172 1.60 12.82 -22.64
CA HIS A 172 1.70 13.11 -24.08
C HIS A 172 0.67 12.35 -24.92
N ASP A 173 -0.18 11.57 -24.27
CA ASP A 173 -1.36 10.96 -24.87
C ASP A 173 -2.55 11.12 -23.92
N GLN A 174 -3.48 12.00 -24.30
CA GLN A 174 -4.67 12.32 -23.53
C GLN A 174 -5.80 11.27 -23.69
N GLY A 175 -5.52 10.16 -24.37
CA GLY A 175 -6.48 9.09 -24.61
C GLY A 175 -6.62 8.10 -23.46
N LEU A 176 -5.69 8.04 -22.50
CA LEU A 176 -5.73 7.06 -21.39
C LEU A 176 -5.71 7.71 -20.02
N GLU A 177 -6.76 7.44 -19.23
CA GLU A 177 -6.85 7.80 -17.82
C GLU A 177 -7.31 6.62 -16.96
N LEU A 178 -6.68 6.41 -15.81
CA LEU A 178 -7.13 5.47 -14.81
C LEU A 178 -7.61 6.23 -13.57
N TRP A 179 -8.82 5.94 -13.12
CA TRP A 179 -9.36 6.40 -11.86
C TRP A 179 -9.55 5.22 -10.91
N LEU A 180 -9.08 5.35 -9.68
CA LEU A 180 -9.25 4.38 -8.60
C LEU A 180 -10.00 5.02 -7.43
N TYR A 181 -11.08 4.40 -6.99
CA TYR A 181 -11.89 4.90 -5.88
C TYR A 181 -11.78 3.98 -4.68
N PRO A 182 -11.69 4.49 -3.44
CA PRO A 182 -11.55 3.70 -2.21
C PRO A 182 -12.89 3.06 -1.78
N THR A 183 -13.51 2.35 -2.72
CA THR A 183 -14.76 1.64 -2.57
C THR A 183 -14.54 0.19 -2.99
N GLY A 184 -14.89 -0.76 -2.13
CA GLY A 184 -14.75 -2.19 -2.43
C GLY A 184 -15.45 -2.58 -3.75
N CYS A 185 -14.87 -3.56 -4.44
CA CYS A 185 -15.30 -4.05 -5.74
C CYS A 185 -15.29 -5.58 -5.75
N ILE A 186 -16.41 -6.18 -6.16
CA ILE A 186 -16.51 -7.62 -6.46
C ILE A 186 -16.38 -7.77 -7.97
N GLU A 187 -15.33 -8.45 -8.41
CA GLU A 187 -15.08 -8.74 -9.82
C GLU A 187 -16.16 -9.71 -10.32
N ARG A 188 -16.87 -9.34 -11.38
CA ARG A 188 -18.12 -10.01 -11.76
C ARG A 188 -17.92 -11.39 -12.37
N THR A 189 -16.76 -11.66 -12.95
CA THR A 189 -16.45 -12.94 -13.61
C THR A 189 -16.03 -14.00 -12.61
N THR A 190 -15.30 -13.62 -11.57
CA THR A 190 -14.68 -14.53 -10.58
C THR A 190 -15.37 -14.51 -9.22
N GLY A 191 -16.04 -13.41 -8.87
CA GLY A 191 -16.55 -13.16 -7.53
C GLY A 191 -15.49 -12.67 -6.54
N ASP A 192 -14.25 -12.47 -6.98
CA ASP A 192 -13.15 -12.05 -6.13
C ASP A 192 -13.30 -10.59 -5.67
N TYR A 193 -12.87 -10.30 -4.44
CA TYR A 193 -12.94 -8.97 -3.85
C TYR A 193 -11.62 -8.20 -3.99
N TYR A 194 -11.76 -6.91 -4.27
CA TYR A 194 -10.68 -5.93 -4.28
C TYR A 194 -11.13 -4.64 -3.60
N HIS A 195 -10.25 -4.01 -2.82
CA HIS A 195 -10.61 -2.82 -2.03
C HIS A 195 -10.83 -1.53 -2.82
N LEU A 196 -10.57 -1.51 -4.13
CA LEU A 196 -10.82 -0.34 -4.99
C LEU A 196 -11.75 -0.72 -6.13
N SER A 197 -12.57 0.23 -6.55
CA SER A 197 -13.21 0.22 -7.87
C SER A 197 -12.34 1.02 -8.84
N ALA A 198 -12.37 0.63 -10.11
CA ALA A 198 -11.56 1.24 -11.15
C ALA A 198 -12.44 1.72 -12.30
N VAL A 199 -12.06 2.85 -12.89
CA VAL A 199 -12.61 3.33 -14.16
C VAL A 199 -11.45 3.65 -15.08
N LEU A 200 -11.36 2.94 -16.20
CA LEU A 200 -10.47 3.29 -17.30
C LEU A 200 -11.24 4.19 -18.27
N ILE A 201 -10.70 5.37 -18.55
CA ILE A 201 -11.14 6.21 -19.66
C ILE A 201 -10.17 5.98 -20.81
N ARG A 202 -10.68 5.46 -21.92
CA ARG A 202 -9.90 5.19 -23.13
C ARG A 202 -10.60 5.77 -24.35
N ASP A 203 -9.98 6.76 -24.99
CA ASP A 203 -10.53 7.46 -26.15
C ASP A 203 -11.96 7.97 -25.89
N GLY A 204 -12.20 8.47 -24.67
CA GLY A 204 -13.51 8.95 -24.20
C GLY A 204 -14.49 7.86 -23.77
N GLN A 205 -14.20 6.58 -23.98
CA GLN A 205 -15.00 5.48 -23.46
C GLN A 205 -14.67 5.19 -22.00
N ARG A 206 -15.70 4.98 -21.18
CA ARG A 206 -15.55 4.63 -19.76
C ARG A 206 -15.76 3.13 -19.58
N LEU A 207 -14.73 2.45 -19.07
CA LEU A 207 -14.73 1.02 -18.80
C LEU A 207 -14.57 0.80 -17.29
N ASN A 208 -15.52 0.07 -16.69
CA ASN A 208 -15.53 -0.16 -15.25
C ASN A 208 -14.75 -1.42 -14.90
N GLY A 209 -14.13 -1.45 -13.73
CA GLY A 209 -13.33 -2.56 -13.26
C GLY A 209 -13.12 -2.52 -11.75
N CYS A 210 -12.25 -3.41 -11.28
CA CYS A 210 -11.77 -3.42 -9.91
C CYS A 210 -10.30 -2.97 -9.87
N GLY A 211 -9.81 -2.63 -8.69
CA GLY A 211 -8.43 -2.24 -8.52
C GLY A 211 -7.89 -2.54 -7.14
N TYR A 212 -6.57 -2.53 -7.03
CA TYR A 212 -5.89 -2.73 -5.76
C TYR A 212 -4.55 -2.00 -5.72
N GLN A 213 -4.21 -1.53 -4.53
CA GLN A 213 -2.87 -1.13 -4.14
C GLN A 213 -1.92 -2.34 -4.10
N GLY A 214 -0.82 -2.30 -4.84
CA GLY A 214 0.32 -3.21 -4.72
C GLY A 214 1.42 -2.70 -3.78
N GLY A 215 2.59 -3.31 -3.84
CA GLY A 215 3.71 -3.10 -2.92
C GLY A 215 4.86 -2.23 -3.46
N ALA A 216 4.90 -1.93 -4.76
CA ALA A 216 5.97 -1.13 -5.33
C ALA A 216 5.79 0.37 -5.03
N PRO A 217 6.86 1.17 -4.91
CA PRO A 217 6.76 2.62 -4.79
C PRO A 217 6.33 3.28 -6.12
N LEU A 218 5.88 4.54 -6.05
CA LEU A 218 5.78 5.42 -7.22
C LEU A 218 7.15 6.05 -7.49
N ALA A 219 7.40 6.47 -8.74
CA ALA A 219 8.52 7.36 -9.03
C ALA A 219 8.18 8.77 -8.51
N ASP A 220 9.14 9.39 -7.84
CA ASP A 220 9.07 10.78 -7.36
C ASP A 220 9.18 11.81 -8.49
#